data_AF-A0A3D4IET2-F1
#
_entry.id   AF-A0A3D4IET2-F1
#
_cell.length_a   1.000
_cell.length_b   1.000
_cell.length_c   1.000
_cell.angle_alpha   90.00
_cell.angle_beta   90.00
_cell.angle_gamma   90.00
#
_symmetry.space_group_name_H-M   'P 1'
#
loop_
_entity.id
_entity.type
_entity.pdbx_description
1 polymer ?
#
loop_
_entity_poly.entity_id
_entity_poly.type
_entity_poly.pdbx_seq_one_letter_code
_entity_poly.pdbx_strand_id
1 'polypeptide(L)'
;MIIAIDGPAGSGKSTTAKLVAKALGLLYLDTGAMYRAIAYACLKVDLDVEDVAFSTFVENLQLAITPASDEMQVWVSGQNVTSKIRTQEVTG
;
A
#
# COMPACT_ATOMS: atom_id res chain seq x y z
N MET A 1 -6.44 -12.94 15.64
CA MET A 1 -6.35 -13.94 14.56
C MET A 1 -5.72 -13.25 13.35
N ILE A 2 -4.76 -13.88 12.67
CA ILE A 2 -4.10 -13.34 11.47
C ILE A 2 -4.26 -14.38 10.36
N ILE A 3 -4.62 -13.93 9.16
CA ILE A 3 -4.77 -14.77 7.97
C ILE A 3 -3.92 -14.16 6.85
N ALA A 4 -2.96 -14.91 6.33
CA ALA A 4 -2.17 -14.53 5.16
C ALA A 4 -2.74 -15.20 3.90
N ILE A 5 -2.82 -14.47 2.79
CA ILE A 5 -3.35 -14.94 1.50
C ILE A 5 -2.38 -14.53 0.39
N ASP A 6 -1.59 -15.49 -0.11
CA ASP A 6 -0.53 -15.27 -1.09
C ASP A 6 -0.82 -15.94 -2.45
N GLY A 7 -0.09 -15.52 -3.49
CA GLY A 7 -0.22 -16.05 -4.86
C GLY A 7 0.06 -15.00 -5.95
N PRO A 8 0.14 -15.40 -7.23
CA PRO A 8 0.62 -14.55 -8.32
C PRO A 8 -0.33 -13.40 -8.67
N ALA A 9 0.17 -12.31 -9.24
CA ALA A 9 -0.68 -11.19 -9.69
C ALA A 9 -1.85 -11.68 -10.56
N GLY A 10 -3.03 -11.06 -10.41
CA GLY A 10 -4.23 -11.46 -11.16
C GLY A 10 -5.01 -12.68 -10.63
N SER A 11 -4.51 -13.40 -9.61
CA SER A 11 -5.19 -14.60 -9.08
C SER A 11 -6.45 -14.32 -8.21
N GLY A 12 -6.91 -13.08 -8.10
CA GLY A 12 -8.10 -12.72 -7.32
C GLY A 12 -7.89 -12.56 -5.80
N LYS A 13 -6.67 -12.71 -5.28
CA LYS A 13 -6.35 -12.64 -3.84
C LYS A 13 -6.98 -11.46 -3.10
N SER A 14 -6.83 -10.25 -3.63
CA SER A 14 -7.33 -9.04 -2.96
C SER A 14 -8.85 -9.08 -2.82
N THR A 15 -9.56 -9.61 -3.82
CA THR A 15 -11.01 -9.82 -3.77
C THR A 15 -11.36 -10.88 -2.72
N THR A 16 -10.71 -12.05 -2.77
CA THR A 16 -10.94 -13.13 -1.80
C THR A 16 -10.65 -12.70 -0.37
N ALA A 17 -9.53 -12.02 -0.13
CA ALA A 17 -9.12 -11.53 1.17
C ALA A 17 -10.11 -10.52 1.75
N LYS A 18 -10.63 -9.59 0.93
CA LYS A 18 -11.68 -8.64 1.35
C LYS A 18 -12.97 -9.37 1.76
N LEU A 19 -13.39 -10.37 0.99
CA LEU A 19 -14.60 -11.14 1.28
C LEU A 19 -14.46 -11.98 2.56
N VAL A 20 -13.32 -12.65 2.74
CA VAL A 20 -13.01 -13.41 3.96
C VAL A 20 -12.95 -12.50 5.18
N ALA A 21 -12.26 -11.36 5.07
CA ALA A 21 -12.17 -10.38 6.15
C ALA A 21 -13.55 -9.88 6.56
N LYS A 22 -14.40 -9.53 5.59
CA LYS A 22 -15.80 -9.13 5.84
C LYS A 22 -16.61 -10.22 6.53
N ALA A 23 -16.51 -11.47 6.07
CA ALA A 23 -17.24 -12.59 6.64
C ALA A 23 -16.83 -12.91 8.09
N LEU A 24 -15.58 -12.64 8.45
CA LEU A 24 -15.01 -12.91 9.77
C LEU A 24 -14.95 -11.68 10.69
N GLY A 25 -15.39 -10.50 10.22
CA GLY A 25 -15.26 -9.25 10.97
C GLY A 25 -13.80 -8.82 11.20
N LEU A 26 -12.88 -9.21 10.31
CA LEU A 26 -11.45 -8.88 10.39
C LEU A 26 -11.13 -7.63 9.56
N LEU A 27 -10.06 -6.93 9.92
CA LEU A 27 -9.47 -5.89 9.10
C LEU A 27 -8.75 -6.52 7.89
N TYR A 28 -8.99 -5.97 6.71
CA TYR A 28 -8.21 -6.29 5.50
C TYR A 28 -7.04 -5.32 5.35
N LEU A 29 -5.83 -5.85 5.15
CA LEU A 29 -4.62 -5.07 4.89
C LEU A 29 -4.04 -5.42 3.52
N ASP A 30 -3.85 -4.40 2.66
CA ASP A 30 -3.21 -4.53 1.35
C ASP A 30 -1.74 -4.11 1.45
N THR A 31 -0.84 -5.07 1.62
CA THR A 31 0.61 -4.81 1.66
C THR A 31 1.13 -4.27 0.33
N GLY A 32 0.51 -4.62 -0.80
CA GLY A 32 0.86 -4.05 -2.10
C GLY A 32 0.62 -2.54 -2.16
N ALA A 33 -0.39 -2.04 -1.46
CA ALA A 33 -0.63 -0.60 -1.34
C ALA A 33 0.46 0.12 -0.53
N MET A 34 1.06 -0.54 0.47
CA MET A 34 2.21 -0.01 1.23
C MET A 34 3.42 0.21 0.33
N TYR A 35 3.81 -0.83 -0.41
CA TYR A 35 4.98 -0.74 -1.31
C TYR A 35 4.79 0.34 -2.38
N ARG A 36 3.59 0.43 -2.97
CA ARG A 36 3.29 1.49 -3.94
C ARG A 36 3.28 2.89 -3.35
N ALA A 37 2.92 3.03 -2.08
CA ALA A 37 3.02 4.32 -1.39
C ALA A 37 4.47 4.75 -1.15
N ILE A 38 5.36 3.81 -0.83
CA ILE A 38 6.81 4.06 -0.75
C ILE A 38 7.35 4.45 -2.13
N ALA A 39 7.01 3.70 -3.18
CA ALA A 39 7.41 4.03 -4.55
C ALA A 39 6.92 5.43 -4.97
N TYR A 40 5.64 5.75 -4.70
CA TYR A 40 5.10 7.09 -4.92
C TYR A 40 5.89 8.17 -4.17
N ALA A 41 6.25 7.93 -2.91
CA ALA A 41 7.02 8.90 -2.11
C ALA A 41 8.40 9.14 -2.71
N CYS A 42 9.09 8.08 -3.14
CA CYS A 42 10.41 8.16 -3.78
C CYS A 42 10.34 8.95 -5.10
N LEU A 43 9.34 8.66 -5.95
CA LEU A 43 9.11 9.40 -7.20
C LEU A 43 8.86 10.89 -6.98
N LYS A 44 8.26 11.29 -5.85
CA LYS A 44 8.00 12.72 -5.56
C LYS A 44 9.23 13.51 -5.18
N VAL A 45 10.29 12.83 -4.77
CA VAL A 45 11.57 13.45 -4.39
C VAL A 45 12.71 13.06 -5.33
N ASP A 46 12.41 12.38 -6.43
CA ASP A 46 13.38 11.87 -7.42
C ASP A 46 14.48 11.02 -6.77
N LEU A 47 14.08 10.12 -5.86
CA LEU A 47 14.97 9.23 -5.12
C LEU A 47 14.90 7.82 -5.69
N ASP A 48 16.06 7.27 -6.06
CA ASP A 48 16.19 5.87 -6.49
C ASP A 48 16.33 4.93 -5.28
N VAL A 49 15.89 3.68 -5.44
CA VAL A 49 16.01 2.63 -4.41
C VAL A 49 17.46 2.20 -4.16
N GLU A 50 18.35 2.45 -5.13
CA GLU A 50 19.79 2.19 -5.02
C GLU A 50 20.55 3.33 -4.32
N ASP A 51 19.91 4.48 -4.08
CA ASP A 51 20.54 5.60 -3.38
C ASP A 51 20.80 5.27 -1.90
N VAL A 52 21.96 5.67 -1.39
CA VAL A 52 22.33 5.50 0.03
C VAL A 52 21.35 6.18 0.99
N ALA A 53 20.64 7.22 0.53
CA ALA A 53 19.61 7.91 1.29
C ALA A 53 18.28 7.15 1.37
N PHE A 54 18.06 6.12 0.56
CA PHE A 54 16.78 5.39 0.47
C PHE A 54 16.32 4.85 1.83
N SER A 55 17.18 4.12 2.54
CA SER A 55 16.84 3.51 3.83
C SER A 55 16.40 4.57 4.85
N THR A 56 17.18 5.63 5.00
CA THR A 56 16.86 6.73 5.91
C THR A 56 15.59 7.47 5.49
N PHE A 57 15.36 7.65 4.20
CA PHE A 57 14.13 8.26 3.70
C PHE A 57 12.90 7.42 4.08
N VAL A 58 12.94 6.11 3.82
CA VAL A 58 11.83 5.20 4.14
C VAL A 58 11.59 5.10 5.64
N GLU A 59 12.63 5.06 6.46
CA GLU A 59 12.52 5.04 7.93
C GLU A 59 11.82 6.28 8.49
N ASN A 60 12.01 7.44 7.86
CA ASN A 60 11.41 8.71 8.28
C ASN A 60 10.07 9.00 7.57
N LEU A 61 9.66 8.14 6.62
CA LEU A 61 8.46 8.34 5.84
C LEU A 61 7.22 8.12 6.71
N GLN A 62 6.37 9.15 6.81
CA GLN A 62 5.08 9.02 7.48
C GLN A 62 4.08 8.31 6.56
N LEU A 63 3.95 6.99 6.73
CA LEU A 63 2.98 6.16 6.04
C LEU A 63 1.85 5.76 6.99
N ALA A 64 0.60 6.01 6.61
CA ALA A 64 -0.56 5.52 7.34
C ALA A 64 -1.54 4.81 6.40
N ILE A 65 -2.07 3.67 6.85
CA ILE A 65 -3.17 2.97 6.19
C ILE A 65 -4.32 2.89 7.16
N THR A 66 -5.44 3.50 6.79
CA THR A 66 -6.60 3.65 7.65
C THR A 66 -7.84 3.06 6.99
N PRO A 67 -8.71 2.36 7.73
CA PRO A 67 -10.00 1.94 7.19
C PRO A 67 -10.89 3.16 6.91
N ALA A 68 -11.58 3.16 5.77
CA ALA A 68 -12.71 4.05 5.47
C ALA A 68 -13.94 3.21 5.07
N SER A 69 -15.09 3.85 4.82
CA SER A 69 -16.39 3.17 4.61
C SER A 69 -16.35 2.06 3.56
N ASP A 70 -15.62 2.27 2.45
CA ASP A 70 -15.68 1.39 1.28
C ASP A 70 -14.30 0.87 0.82
N GLU A 71 -13.21 1.45 1.32
CA GLU A 71 -11.86 0.99 1.04
C GLU A 71 -10.86 1.36 2.16
N MET A 72 -9.69 0.73 2.14
CA MET A 72 -8.55 1.21 2.91
C MET A 72 -7.99 2.45 2.22
N GLN A 73 -7.77 3.52 2.98
CA GLN A 73 -7.10 4.71 2.52
C GLN A 73 -5.61 4.65 2.85
N VAL A 74 -4.80 5.19 1.95
CA VAL A 74 -3.34 5.27 2.11
C VAL A 74 -2.92 6.72 2.13
N TRP A 75 -2.09 7.06 3.12
CA TRP A 75 -1.63 8.40 3.38
C TRP A 75 -0.11 8.43 3.45
N VAL A 76 0.49 9.39 2.75
CA VAL A 76 1.94 9.65 2.76
C VAL A 76 2.14 11.10 3.19
N SER A 77 2.84 11.32 4.30
CA SER A 77 3.14 12.65 4.85
C SER A 77 1.90 13.55 4.96
N GLY A 78 0.79 12.99 5.44
CA GLY A 78 -0.50 13.69 5.59
C GLY A 78 -1.32 13.85 4.31
N GLN A 79 -0.82 13.42 3.14
CA GLN A 79 -1.55 13.45 1.88
C GLN A 79 -2.24 12.11 1.60
N ASN A 80 -3.54 12.14 1.27
CA ASN A 80 -4.23 10.96 0.77
C ASN A 80 -3.72 10.62 -0.64
N VAL A 81 -3.13 9.43 -0.79
CA VAL A 81 -2.53 8.94 -2.04
C VAL A 81 -3.25 7.71 -2.58
N THR A 82 -4.39 7.32 -2.00
CA THR A 82 -5.13 6.07 -2.30
C THR A 82 -5.36 5.83 -3.80
N SER A 83 -5.73 6.87 -4.55
CA SER A 83 -5.90 6.78 -6.01
C SER A 83 -4.57 6.89 -6.77
N LYS A 84 -3.64 7.69 -6.27
CA LYS A 84 -2.35 7.99 -6.92
C LYS A 84 -1.43 6.77 -6.97
N ILE A 85 -1.44 5.94 -5.94
CA ILE A 85 -0.62 4.73 -5.89
C ILE A 85 -1.07 3.64 -6.87
N ARG A 86 -2.14 3.86 -7.64
CA ARG A 86 -2.68 2.92 -8.63
C ARG A 86 -2.49 3.41 -10.07
N THR A 87 -1.82 4.54 -10.26
CA THR A 87 -1.51 5.04 -11.60
C THR A 87 -0.35 4.26 -12.22
N GLN A 88 -0.29 4.26 -13.55
CA GLN A 88 0.78 3.61 -14.31
C GLN A 88 2.17 4.13 -13.93
N GLU A 89 2.28 5.41 -13.54
CA GLU A 89 3.52 6.02 -13.06
C GLU A 89 4.09 5.30 -11.82
N VAL A 90 3.22 4.78 -10.95
CA VAL A 90 3.63 4.11 -9.70
C VAL A 90 3.64 2.58 -9.85
N THR A 91 2.80 2.02 -10.71
CA THR A 91 2.68 0.57 -10.92
C THR A 91 3.51 0.02 -12.08
N GLY A 92 4.22 0.91 -12.79
CA GLY A 92 5.03 0.59 -13.96
C GLY A 92 6.30 -0.19 -13.65
#